data_AF-A0A8D9F0J8-F1
#
_entry.id   AF-A0A8D9F0J8-F1
#
_cell.length_a   1.000
_cell.length_b   1.000
_cell.length_c   1.000
_cell.angle_alpha   90.00
_cell.angle_beta   90.00
_cell.angle_gamma   90.00
#
_symmetry.space_group_name_H-M   'P 1'
#
loop_
_entity.id
_entity.type
_entity.pdbx_description
1 polymer ?
#
loop_
_entity_poly.entity_id
_entity_poly.type
_entity_poly.pdbx_seq_one_letter_code
_entity_poly.pdbx_strand_id
1 'polypeptide(L)'
;MAYHFLVLLLVSSVYTNESDEGYPRYLGEEYNETAKQTRQQKYRLKNVIVDWMPQEEDENVYEKVEDIGHRLGIDNPLNDVEKAHRLNLDLEGKPNPIVIRLRNVTLRQKWTGYYRGKRLWQEGWYLNEHLTPATQHLLHQAKDWAKHNGYKWVWTEDCVVNIRKGPGYPPRSIQHVSQLLKLGPMPNKDPNVEKGIDMQEQMKTTTTERLNAVRGITPRQHNDIDITPRQHNDIDITPRQHNDIDITPRQHNDIDIMHAKTT
;
A
#
# COMPACT_ATOMS: atom_id res chain seq x y z
N MET A 1 -28.55 19.46 -26.81
CA MET A 1 -29.63 19.24 -25.82
C MET A 1 -30.60 18.14 -26.30
N ALA A 2 -30.09 16.96 -26.68
CA ALA A 2 -30.93 15.84 -27.17
C ALA A 2 -30.54 14.47 -26.57
N TYR A 3 -29.42 14.38 -25.85
CA TYR A 3 -28.96 13.14 -25.21
C TYR A 3 -29.41 12.99 -23.75
N HIS A 4 -30.02 14.01 -23.14
CA HIS A 4 -30.52 13.95 -21.76
C HIS A 4 -31.96 13.45 -21.65
N PHE A 5 -32.72 13.41 -22.75
CA PHE A 5 -34.11 12.93 -22.75
C PHE A 5 -34.25 11.43 -23.08
N LEU A 6 -33.23 10.81 -23.70
CA LEU A 6 -33.29 9.38 -24.06
C LEU A 6 -32.92 8.43 -22.89
N VAL A 7 -32.24 8.93 -21.86
CA VAL A 7 -31.80 8.10 -20.71
C VAL A 7 -32.89 7.98 -19.64
N LEU A 8 -33.78 8.96 -19.51
CA LEU A 8 -34.89 8.90 -18.54
C LEU A 8 -36.05 8.01 -19.01
N LEU A 9 -36.28 7.87 -20.32
CA LEU A 9 -37.34 6.99 -20.83
C LEU A 9 -37.01 5.49 -20.74
N LEU A 10 -35.73 5.12 -20.62
CA LEU A 10 -35.35 3.72 -20.37
C LEU A 10 -35.41 3.34 -18.88
N VAL A 11 -35.48 4.31 -17.96
CA VAL A 11 -35.60 4.02 -16.52
C VAL A 11 -37.07 4.01 -16.06
N SER A 12 -37.98 4.68 -16.78
CA SER A 12 -39.40 4.73 -16.42
C SER A 12 -40.28 3.67 -17.11
N SER A 13 -39.76 2.91 -18.07
CA SER A 13 -40.49 1.81 -18.73
C SER A 13 -40.46 0.47 -17.96
N VAL A 14 -39.78 0.42 -16.81
CA VAL A 14 -39.60 -0.82 -16.02
C VAL A 14 -40.48 -0.83 -14.75
N TYR A 15 -41.31 0.19 -14.54
CA TYR A 15 -42.20 0.26 -13.37
C TYR A 15 -43.67 0.41 -13.79
N THR A 16 -44.23 -0.64 -14.38
CA THR A 16 -45.63 -1.04 -14.19
C THR A 16 -45.77 -2.46 -14.72
N ASN A 17 -45.81 -3.44 -13.82
CA ASN A 17 -46.74 -4.57 -13.84
C ASN A 17 -46.34 -5.53 -12.71
N GLU A 18 -47.07 -5.43 -11.61
CA GLU A 18 -47.18 -6.52 -10.64
C GLU A 18 -47.98 -7.66 -11.29
N SER A 19 -47.28 -8.73 -11.61
CA SER A 19 -47.83 -10.09 -11.59
C SER A 19 -46.65 -11.05 -11.48
N ASP A 20 -46.63 -11.84 -10.41
CA ASP A 20 -45.69 -12.91 -10.13
C ASP A 20 -45.32 -13.71 -11.38
N GLU A 21 -44.06 -13.62 -11.82
CA GLU A 21 -43.24 -14.72 -12.37
C GLU A 21 -41.89 -14.16 -12.88
N GLY A 22 -40.81 -14.47 -12.16
CA GLY A 22 -39.45 -14.41 -12.70
C GLY A 22 -38.71 -13.07 -12.58
N TYR A 23 -38.23 -12.74 -11.38
CA TYR A 23 -37.02 -11.89 -11.29
C TYR A 23 -35.91 -12.50 -12.15
N PRO A 24 -35.17 -11.72 -12.96
CA PRO A 24 -34.10 -12.26 -13.79
C PRO A 24 -33.08 -12.99 -12.92
N ARG A 25 -32.97 -14.31 -13.10
CA ARG A 25 -32.02 -15.18 -12.36
C ARG A 25 -30.59 -14.60 -12.33
N TYR A 26 -30.20 -13.94 -13.43
CA TYR A 26 -28.90 -13.28 -13.61
C TYR A 26 -28.60 -12.16 -12.59
N LEU A 27 -29.59 -11.33 -12.20
CA LEU A 27 -29.37 -10.27 -11.22
C LEU A 27 -29.22 -10.83 -9.80
N GLY A 28 -29.91 -11.93 -9.50
CA GLY A 28 -29.78 -12.63 -8.22
C GLY A 28 -28.42 -13.31 -8.06
N GLU A 29 -27.91 -13.92 -9.12
CA GLU A 29 -26.60 -14.57 -9.13
C GLU A 29 -25.45 -13.57 -8.97
N GLU A 30 -25.44 -12.48 -9.75
CA GLU A 30 -24.41 -11.43 -9.64
C GLU A 30 -24.41 -10.73 -8.26
N TYR A 31 -25.60 -10.47 -7.71
CA TYR A 31 -25.75 -9.92 -6.36
C TYR A 31 -25.20 -10.88 -5.30
N ASN A 32 -25.51 -12.17 -5.40
CA ASN A 32 -25.04 -13.19 -4.47
C ASN A 32 -23.52 -13.37 -4.54
N GLU A 33 -22.93 -13.32 -5.73
CA GLU A 33 -21.48 -13.38 -5.92
C GLU A 33 -20.77 -12.16 -5.33
N THR A 34 -21.31 -10.96 -5.56
CA THR A 34 -20.77 -9.71 -5.01
C THR A 34 -20.83 -9.70 -3.47
N ALA A 35 -21.96 -10.13 -2.91
CA ALA A 35 -22.12 -10.25 -1.47
C ALA A 35 -21.18 -11.32 -0.87
N LYS A 36 -21.01 -12.46 -1.55
CA LYS A 36 -20.08 -13.53 -1.18
C LYS A 36 -18.64 -13.03 -1.20
N GLN A 37 -18.21 -12.34 -2.25
CA GLN A 37 -16.88 -11.76 -2.36
C GLN A 37 -16.61 -10.71 -1.28
N THR A 38 -17.58 -9.82 -1.03
CA THR A 38 -17.50 -8.82 0.04
C THR A 38 -17.32 -9.49 1.40
N ARG A 39 -18.12 -10.53 1.69
CA ARG A 39 -18.02 -11.30 2.93
C ARG A 39 -16.66 -11.99 3.06
N GLN A 40 -16.19 -12.62 1.99
CA GLN A 40 -14.88 -13.27 1.96
C GLN A 40 -13.73 -12.29 2.18
N GLN A 41 -13.80 -11.07 1.64
CA GLN A 41 -12.78 -10.06 1.86
C GLN A 41 -12.82 -9.56 3.31
N LYS A 42 -14.01 -9.37 3.89
CA LYS A 42 -14.17 -9.01 5.32
C LYS A 42 -13.44 -9.97 6.25
N TYR A 43 -13.49 -11.28 6.00
CA TYR A 43 -12.77 -12.28 6.79
C TYR A 43 -11.24 -12.22 6.67
N ARG A 44 -10.71 -11.56 5.63
CA ARG A 44 -9.28 -11.40 5.36
C ARG A 44 -8.74 -10.03 5.73
N LEU A 45 -9.57 -9.07 6.15
CA LEU A 45 -9.13 -7.70 6.47
C LEU A 45 -8.06 -7.61 7.56
N LYS A 46 -7.99 -8.61 8.45
CA LYS A 46 -6.98 -8.71 9.51
C LYS A 46 -5.75 -9.54 9.10
N ASN A 47 -5.78 -10.15 7.93
CA ASN A 47 -4.78 -11.11 7.51
C ASN A 47 -3.69 -10.42 6.70
N VAL A 48 -2.44 -10.78 6.99
CA VAL A 48 -1.33 -10.61 6.04
C VAL A 48 -0.99 -11.96 5.42
N ILE A 49 -0.44 -11.93 4.22
CA ILE A 49 0.12 -13.10 3.54
C ILE A 49 1.60 -12.86 3.30
N VAL A 50 2.42 -13.87 3.58
CA VAL A 50 3.86 -13.84 3.41
C VAL A 50 4.25 -14.87 2.36
N ASP A 51 4.68 -14.36 1.21
CA ASP A 51 5.11 -15.16 0.07
C ASP A 51 6.63 -15.38 0.11
N TRP A 52 7.08 -16.49 -0.49
CA TRP A 52 8.50 -16.82 -0.68
C TRP A 52 9.31 -17.07 0.60
N MET A 53 8.67 -17.17 1.76
CA MET A 53 9.33 -17.61 2.97
C MET A 53 9.70 -19.10 2.85
N PRO A 54 10.98 -19.52 3.02
CA PRO A 54 11.39 -20.91 2.89
C PRO A 54 10.61 -21.85 3.80
N GLN A 55 10.26 -23.04 3.31
CA GLN A 55 9.49 -24.07 4.03
C GLN A 55 10.39 -25.27 4.35
N GLU A 56 10.23 -25.82 5.55
CA GLU A 56 10.97 -26.98 6.07
C GLU A 56 9.98 -28.11 6.42
N GLU A 57 10.44 -29.36 6.49
CA GLU A 57 9.57 -30.53 6.75
C GLU A 57 8.91 -30.47 8.14
N ASP A 58 9.68 -30.08 9.17
CA ASP A 58 9.23 -29.96 10.56
C ASP A 58 9.11 -28.48 11.01
N GLU A 59 8.64 -27.63 10.11
CA GLU A 59 8.56 -26.19 10.35
C GLU A 59 7.59 -25.82 11.49
N ASN A 60 8.08 -25.04 12.47
CA ASN A 60 7.21 -24.27 13.36
C ASN A 60 6.84 -22.92 12.74
N VAL A 61 5.62 -22.82 12.23
CA VAL A 61 5.12 -21.58 11.60
C VAL A 61 5.15 -20.38 12.56
N TYR A 62 4.93 -20.58 13.87
CA TYR A 62 4.93 -19.47 14.82
C TYR A 62 6.33 -18.91 15.06
N GLU A 63 7.38 -19.74 15.03
CA GLU A 63 8.77 -19.26 15.09
C GLU A 63 9.11 -18.41 13.85
N LYS A 64 8.67 -18.82 12.66
CA LYS A 64 8.85 -17.98 11.45
C LYS A 64 8.09 -16.66 11.54
N VAL A 65 6.88 -16.67 12.10
CA VAL A 65 6.08 -15.45 12.29
C VAL A 65 6.71 -14.52 13.33
N GLU A 66 7.32 -15.07 14.38
CA GLU A 66 8.07 -14.31 15.37
C GLU A 66 9.30 -13.65 14.73
N ASP A 67 10.11 -14.40 13.97
CA ASP A 67 11.25 -13.87 13.21
C ASP A 67 10.83 -12.74 12.25
N ILE A 68 9.76 -12.95 11.46
CA ILE A 68 9.20 -11.90 10.59
C ILE A 68 8.86 -10.65 11.39
N GLY A 69 8.22 -10.79 12.55
CA GLY A 69 7.88 -9.68 13.42
C GLY A 69 9.08 -8.93 13.98
N HIS A 70 10.12 -9.65 14.40
CA HIS A 70 11.38 -9.04 14.86
C HIS A 70 12.08 -8.29 13.74
N ARG A 71 12.11 -8.81 12.50
CA ARG A 71 12.64 -8.10 11.32
C ARG A 71 11.85 -6.82 11.02
N LEU A 72 10.54 -6.85 11.25
CA LEU A 72 9.69 -5.66 11.19
C LEU A 72 9.96 -4.66 12.33
N GLY A 73 10.73 -5.03 13.37
CA GLY A 73 11.03 -4.20 14.53
C GLY A 73 9.93 -4.23 15.60
N ILE A 74 9.22 -5.34 15.74
CA ILE A 74 8.15 -5.53 16.72
C ILE A 74 8.70 -6.38 17.87
N ASP A 75 8.72 -5.86 19.09
CA ASP A 75 9.36 -6.57 20.23
C ASP A 75 8.66 -7.88 20.61
N ASN A 76 7.33 -7.90 20.60
CA ASN A 76 6.52 -9.06 20.96
C ASN A 76 5.53 -9.42 19.84
N PRO A 77 6.00 -9.93 18.68
CA PRO A 77 5.18 -10.12 17.50
C PRO A 77 3.96 -11.00 17.71
N LEU A 78 4.11 -12.08 18.50
CA LEU A 78 3.06 -13.06 18.72
C LEU A 78 1.86 -12.48 19.50
N ASN A 79 2.05 -11.35 20.21
CA ASN A 79 0.94 -10.61 20.81
C ASN A 79 0.05 -9.92 19.76
N ASP A 80 0.49 -9.76 18.51
CA ASP A 80 -0.36 -9.21 17.47
C ASP A 80 -1.17 -10.32 16.75
N VAL A 81 -0.78 -11.58 16.93
CA VAL A 81 -1.26 -12.74 16.16
C VAL A 81 -2.43 -13.44 16.86
N GLU A 82 -3.44 -13.80 16.06
CA GLU A 82 -4.57 -14.66 16.45
C GLU A 82 -4.35 -16.11 15.96
N LYS A 83 -3.88 -16.27 14.72
CA LYS A 83 -3.58 -17.57 14.12
C LYS A 83 -2.58 -17.43 12.97
N ALA A 84 -1.67 -18.38 12.82
CA ALA A 84 -0.79 -18.49 11.66
C ALA A 84 -0.79 -19.92 11.09
N HIS A 85 -0.65 -20.04 9.78
CA HIS A 85 -0.52 -21.33 9.07
C HIS A 85 -0.01 -21.12 7.64
N ARG A 86 0.63 -22.15 7.06
CA ARG A 86 0.88 -22.24 5.62
C ARG A 86 -0.44 -22.49 4.87
N LEU A 87 -0.60 -21.89 3.70
CA LEU A 87 -1.68 -22.27 2.78
C LEU A 87 -1.34 -23.60 2.13
N ASN A 88 -2.25 -24.57 2.14
CA ASN A 88 -2.03 -25.83 1.45
C ASN A 88 -2.33 -25.67 -0.03
N LEU A 89 -1.32 -25.24 -0.80
CA LEU A 89 -1.37 -25.12 -2.25
C LEU A 89 -0.40 -26.14 -2.86
N ASP A 90 -0.77 -26.68 -4.01
CA ASP A 90 0.10 -27.56 -4.79
C ASP A 90 0.98 -26.70 -5.72
N LEU A 91 2.00 -26.08 -5.14
CA LEU A 91 2.91 -25.18 -5.85
C LEU A 91 4.23 -25.91 -6.15
N GLU A 92 4.37 -26.37 -7.38
CA GLU A 92 5.59 -27.06 -7.81
C GLU A 92 6.83 -26.16 -7.65
N GLY A 93 7.80 -26.64 -6.85
CA GLY A 93 9.07 -25.96 -6.63
C GLY A 93 8.99 -24.63 -5.89
N LYS A 94 7.86 -24.30 -5.24
CA LYS A 94 7.70 -23.03 -4.50
C LYS A 94 7.17 -23.28 -3.10
N PRO A 95 7.64 -22.51 -2.09
CA PRO A 95 7.12 -22.63 -0.76
C PRO A 95 5.67 -22.14 -0.69
N ASN A 96 4.86 -22.81 0.11
CA ASN A 96 3.49 -22.39 0.34
C ASN A 96 3.45 -21.09 1.16
N PRO A 97 2.64 -20.08 0.79
CA PRO A 97 2.60 -18.81 1.54
C PRO A 97 2.14 -19.00 2.99
N ILE A 98 2.65 -18.19 3.90
CA ILE A 98 2.17 -18.13 5.30
C ILE A 98 1.04 -17.11 5.38
N VAL A 99 -0.11 -17.50 5.90
CA VAL A 99 -1.18 -16.57 6.28
C VAL A 99 -1.14 -16.33 7.78
N ILE A 100 -1.04 -15.06 8.14
CA ILE A 100 -1.02 -14.60 9.53
C ILE A 100 -2.29 -13.78 9.75
N ARG A 101 -3.21 -14.29 10.56
CA ARG A 101 -4.37 -13.54 11.04
C ARG A 101 -3.96 -12.78 12.28
N LEU A 102 -4.08 -11.46 12.21
CA LEU A 102 -3.81 -10.56 13.33
C LEU A 102 -5.10 -10.31 14.12
N ARG A 103 -4.98 -9.86 15.37
CA ARG A 103 -6.14 -9.66 16.26
C ARG A 103 -7.13 -8.62 15.73
N ASN A 104 -6.62 -7.59 15.05
CA ASN A 104 -7.44 -6.53 14.47
C ASN A 104 -6.80 -5.91 13.21
N VAL A 105 -7.58 -5.07 12.53
CA VAL A 105 -7.19 -4.38 11.30
C VAL A 105 -6.04 -3.38 11.52
N THR A 106 -6.02 -2.67 12.64
CA THR A 106 -4.98 -1.69 12.96
C THR A 106 -3.60 -2.35 13.05
N LEU A 107 -3.52 -3.55 13.64
CA LEU A 107 -2.28 -4.33 13.68
C LEU A 107 -1.86 -4.78 12.28
N ARG A 108 -2.80 -5.16 11.41
CA ARG A 108 -2.51 -5.46 10.00
C ARG A 108 -1.96 -4.24 9.25
N GLN A 109 -2.53 -3.06 9.47
CA GLN A 109 -2.01 -1.81 8.92
C GLN A 109 -0.61 -1.50 9.46
N LYS A 110 -0.36 -1.69 10.76
CA LYS A 110 0.97 -1.55 11.38
C LYS A 110 2.01 -2.46 10.72
N TRP A 111 1.72 -3.76 10.59
CA TRP A 111 2.64 -4.73 9.99
C TRP A 111 2.97 -4.41 8.52
N THR A 112 1.93 -4.13 7.72
CA THR A 112 2.14 -3.75 6.31
C THR A 112 2.83 -2.39 6.16
N GLY A 113 2.57 -1.44 7.06
CA GLY A 113 3.25 -0.15 7.11
C GLY A 113 4.75 -0.28 7.43
N TYR A 114 5.10 -1.07 8.45
CA TYR A 114 6.51 -1.34 8.79
C TYR A 114 7.24 -2.05 7.66
N TYR A 115 6.61 -3.02 7.01
CA TYR A 115 7.19 -3.69 5.86
C TYR A 115 7.49 -2.71 4.71
N ARG A 116 6.55 -1.84 4.36
CA ARG A 116 6.72 -0.82 3.30
C ARG A 116 7.80 0.22 3.64
N GLY A 117 7.97 0.55 4.92
CA GLY A 117 9.01 1.48 5.39
C GLY A 117 10.41 0.87 5.45
N LYS A 118 10.54 -0.44 5.22
CA LYS A 118 11.82 -1.16 5.25
C LYS A 118 12.12 -1.80 3.90
N ARG A 119 13.40 -2.09 3.64
CA ARG A 119 13.84 -2.79 2.43
C ARG A 119 13.91 -4.31 2.63
N LEU A 120 12.98 -4.89 3.40
CA LEU A 120 12.96 -6.33 3.71
C LEU A 120 12.72 -7.21 2.47
N TRP A 121 12.11 -6.66 1.43
CA TRP A 121 11.96 -7.33 0.13
C TRP A 121 13.28 -7.77 -0.53
N GLN A 122 14.44 -7.25 -0.08
CA GLN A 122 15.78 -7.64 -0.55
C GLN A 122 16.18 -9.01 0.03
N GLU A 123 15.51 -9.45 1.09
CA GLU A 123 15.72 -10.75 1.72
C GLU A 123 14.94 -11.87 1.01
N GLY A 124 14.28 -11.56 -0.11
CA GLY A 124 13.65 -12.56 -0.98
C GLY A 124 12.24 -13.01 -0.58
N TRP A 125 11.65 -12.43 0.46
CA TRP A 125 10.27 -12.69 0.90
C TRP A 125 9.41 -11.43 0.83
N TYR A 126 8.08 -11.60 0.74
CA TYR A 126 7.16 -10.49 0.54
C TYR A 126 5.97 -10.57 1.48
N LEU A 127 5.67 -9.47 2.18
CA LEU A 127 4.49 -9.33 3.03
C LEU A 127 3.46 -8.42 2.38
N ASN A 128 2.26 -8.96 2.17
CA ASN A 128 1.16 -8.28 1.51
C ASN A 128 -0.15 -8.41 2.31
N GLU A 129 -1.16 -7.63 1.93
CA GLU A 129 -2.54 -7.86 2.37
C GLU A 129 -3.08 -9.16 1.75
N HIS A 130 -3.84 -9.93 2.51
CA HIS A 130 -4.46 -11.15 1.98
C HIS A 130 -5.73 -10.80 1.18
N LEU A 131 -5.61 -10.69 -0.13
CA LEU A 131 -6.71 -10.42 -1.05
C LEU A 131 -7.52 -11.70 -1.35
N THR A 132 -8.80 -11.56 -1.70
CA THR A 132 -9.51 -12.67 -2.37
C THR A 132 -8.91 -12.91 -3.76
N PRO A 133 -9.07 -14.10 -4.36
CA PRO A 133 -8.63 -14.36 -5.73
C PRO A 133 -9.21 -13.37 -6.74
N ALA A 134 -10.48 -12.99 -6.59
CA ALA A 134 -11.14 -12.03 -7.45
C ALA A 134 -10.55 -10.61 -7.30
N THR A 135 -10.27 -10.16 -6.07
CA THR A 135 -9.61 -8.87 -5.84
C THR A 135 -8.16 -8.88 -6.33
N GLN A 136 -7.45 -9.99 -6.19
CA GLN A 136 -6.09 -10.17 -6.72
C GLN A 136 -6.09 -10.12 -8.26
N HIS A 137 -7.07 -10.77 -8.90
CA HIS A 137 -7.26 -10.69 -10.35
C HIS A 137 -7.55 -9.24 -10.79
N LEU A 138 -8.43 -8.54 -10.08
CA LEU A 138 -8.72 -7.13 -10.33
C LEU A 138 -7.46 -6.25 -10.19
N LEU A 139 -6.63 -6.50 -9.18
CA LEU A 139 -5.37 -5.79 -8.99
C LEU A 139 -4.43 -5.99 -10.18
N HIS A 140 -4.31 -7.22 -10.71
CA HIS A 140 -3.51 -7.50 -11.90
C HIS A 140 -4.07 -6.76 -13.12
N GLN A 141 -5.37 -6.87 -13.38
CA GLN A 141 -6.03 -6.16 -14.48
C GLN A 141 -5.85 -4.64 -14.37
N ALA A 142 -5.95 -4.07 -13.16
CA ALA A 142 -5.76 -2.65 -12.93
C ALA A 142 -4.31 -2.21 -13.19
N LYS A 143 -3.31 -3.00 -12.77
CA LYS A 143 -1.89 -2.74 -13.05
C LYS A 143 -1.58 -2.77 -14.54
N ASP A 144 -2.07 -3.78 -15.24
CA ASP A 144 -1.88 -3.91 -16.69
C ASP A 144 -2.57 -2.76 -17.43
N TRP A 145 -3.82 -2.47 -17.07
CA TRP A 145 -4.56 -1.37 -17.66
C TRP A 145 -3.87 -0.02 -17.41
N ALA A 146 -3.44 0.25 -16.18
CA ALA A 146 -2.74 1.48 -15.80
C ALA A 146 -1.47 1.72 -16.62
N LYS A 147 -0.67 0.66 -16.82
CA LYS A 147 0.55 0.69 -17.61
C LYS A 147 0.27 1.12 -19.05
N HIS A 148 -0.78 0.57 -19.67
CA HIS A 148 -1.16 0.93 -21.05
C HIS A 148 -1.80 2.31 -21.17
N ASN A 149 -2.37 2.86 -20.09
CA ASN A 149 -3.12 4.12 -20.09
C ASN A 149 -2.36 5.30 -19.44
N GLY A 150 -1.09 5.10 -19.06
CA GLY A 150 -0.23 6.16 -18.51
C GLY A 150 -0.50 6.54 -17.06
N TYR A 151 -1.14 5.67 -16.27
CA TYR A 151 -1.36 5.91 -14.84
C TYR A 151 -0.13 5.50 -14.05
N LYS A 152 0.34 6.38 -13.15
CA LYS A 152 1.59 6.18 -12.41
C LYS A 152 1.48 5.12 -11.31
N TRP A 153 0.33 5.02 -10.64
CA TRP A 153 0.23 4.25 -9.40
C TRP A 153 -1.00 3.35 -9.35
N VAL A 154 -0.78 2.09 -8.96
CA VAL A 154 -1.80 1.11 -8.59
C VAL A 154 -1.35 0.37 -7.34
N TRP A 155 -2.15 0.38 -6.29
CA TRP A 155 -1.82 -0.24 -5.01
C TRP A 155 -3.07 -0.80 -4.33
N THR A 156 -2.87 -1.51 -3.22
CA THR A 156 -3.97 -1.87 -2.33
C THR A 156 -3.86 -1.13 -1.01
N GLU A 157 -5.02 -0.73 -0.50
CA GLU A 157 -5.19 -0.16 0.82
C GLU A 157 -6.46 -0.73 1.42
N ASP A 158 -6.35 -1.34 2.59
CA ASP A 158 -7.46 -2.04 3.26
C ASP A 158 -8.13 -3.08 2.35
N CYS A 159 -7.29 -3.79 1.57
CA CYS A 159 -7.71 -4.76 0.57
C CYS A 159 -8.57 -4.19 -0.57
N VAL A 160 -8.61 -2.87 -0.75
CA VAL A 160 -9.26 -2.20 -1.88
C VAL A 160 -8.19 -1.82 -2.91
N VAL A 161 -8.45 -2.10 -4.19
CA VAL A 161 -7.57 -1.69 -5.28
C VAL A 161 -7.76 -0.21 -5.52
N ASN A 162 -6.67 0.56 -5.50
CA ASN A 162 -6.66 1.98 -5.78
C ASN A 162 -5.76 2.27 -6.98
N ILE A 163 -6.15 3.25 -7.79
CA ILE A 163 -5.40 3.71 -8.95
C ILE A 163 -5.30 5.24 -8.94
N ARG A 164 -4.17 5.78 -9.37
CA ARG A 164 -3.93 7.23 -9.44
C ARG A 164 -3.09 7.58 -10.65
N LYS A 165 -3.51 8.65 -11.34
CA LYS A 165 -2.87 9.16 -12.57
C LYS A 165 -1.42 9.56 -12.33
N GLY A 166 -1.18 10.32 -11.27
CA GLY A 166 0.14 10.81 -10.90
C GLY A 166 0.04 11.79 -9.73
N PRO A 167 1.14 12.50 -9.43
CA PRO A 167 1.15 13.56 -8.43
C PRO A 167 0.04 14.59 -8.72
N GLY A 168 -0.58 15.14 -7.67
CA GLY A 168 -1.65 16.14 -7.81
C GLY A 168 -3.04 15.61 -8.19
N TYR A 169 -3.20 14.38 -8.67
CA TYR A 169 -4.51 13.79 -8.93
C TYR A 169 -5.04 13.03 -7.71
N PRO A 170 -6.36 12.98 -7.44
CA PRO A 170 -6.89 12.15 -6.36
C PRO A 170 -6.83 10.65 -6.74
N PRO A 171 -6.67 9.74 -5.75
CA PRO A 171 -6.84 8.31 -5.97
C PRO A 171 -8.29 7.95 -6.31
N ARG A 172 -8.48 6.85 -7.04
CA ARG A 172 -9.79 6.25 -7.31
C ARG A 172 -9.77 4.79 -6.89
N SER A 173 -10.77 4.38 -6.12
CA SER A 173 -10.96 2.98 -5.74
C SER A 173 -11.67 2.20 -6.83
N ILE A 174 -11.17 1.01 -7.12
CA ILE A 174 -11.65 0.10 -8.14
C ILE A 174 -12.16 -1.17 -7.46
N GLN A 175 -13.45 -1.41 -7.60
CA GLN A 175 -14.16 -2.60 -7.15
C GLN A 175 -14.51 -3.53 -8.31
N HIS A 176 -14.67 -2.96 -9.52
CA HIS A 176 -14.97 -3.71 -10.74
C HIS A 176 -14.17 -3.20 -11.92
N VAL A 177 -13.84 -4.11 -12.85
CA VAL A 177 -13.07 -3.80 -14.08
C VAL A 177 -13.75 -2.72 -14.94
N SER A 178 -15.09 -2.66 -14.91
CA SER A 178 -15.86 -1.64 -15.65
C SER A 178 -15.56 -0.20 -15.22
N GLN A 179 -15.09 0.01 -13.98
CA GLN A 179 -14.67 1.33 -13.51
C GLN A 179 -13.37 1.79 -14.19
N LEU A 180 -12.49 0.87 -14.60
CA LEU A 180 -11.28 1.21 -15.36
C LEU A 180 -11.65 1.81 -16.73
N LEU A 181 -12.65 1.24 -17.40
CA LEU A 181 -13.13 1.74 -18.70
C LEU A 181 -13.67 3.18 -18.62
N LYS A 182 -14.24 3.56 -17.47
CA LYS A 182 -14.76 4.92 -17.22
C LYS A 182 -13.67 5.96 -16.96
N LEU A 183 -12.48 5.53 -16.54
CA LEU A 183 -11.38 6.45 -16.22
C LEU A 183 -10.76 7.09 -17.47
N GLY A 184 -10.84 6.39 -18.61
CA GLY A 184 -10.22 6.79 -19.88
C GLY A 184 -8.69 6.81 -19.84
N PRO A 185 -8.02 6.79 -21.01
CA PRO A 185 -6.58 7.00 -21.08
C PRO A 185 -6.21 8.39 -20.52
N MET A 186 -4.98 8.56 -20.03
CA MET A 186 -4.46 9.91 -19.76
C MET A 186 -4.65 10.76 -21.03
N PRO A 187 -5.23 11.98 -20.94
CA PRO A 187 -5.19 12.90 -22.06
C PRO A 187 -3.73 13.03 -22.46
N ASN A 188 -3.47 12.80 -23.76
CA ASN A 188 -2.19 12.51 -24.40
C ASN A 188 -0.94 12.94 -23.61
N LYS A 189 0.12 12.13 -23.67
CA LYS A 189 1.50 12.54 -23.29
C LYS A 189 1.89 13.80 -24.07
N ASP A 190 1.42 14.96 -23.68
CA ASP A 190 1.80 16.22 -24.28
C ASP A 190 3.22 16.48 -23.79
N PRO A 191 4.23 16.39 -24.68
CA PRO A 191 5.62 16.56 -24.28
C PRO A 191 5.89 17.94 -23.65
N ASN A 192 4.96 18.89 -23.77
CA ASN A 192 5.07 20.20 -23.12
C ASN A 192 4.66 20.19 -21.64
N VAL A 193 3.81 19.25 -21.21
CA VAL A 193 3.43 19.10 -19.78
C VAL A 193 4.52 18.36 -19.01
N GLU A 194 5.13 17.32 -19.59
CA GLU A 194 6.30 16.63 -19.00
C GLU A 194 7.50 17.56 -18.85
N LYS A 195 7.81 18.39 -19.87
CA LYS A 195 8.89 19.40 -19.77
C LYS A 195 8.66 20.41 -18.64
N GLY A 196 7.41 20.80 -18.39
CA GLY A 196 7.09 21.71 -17.30
C GLY A 196 7.29 21.10 -15.91
N ILE A 197 7.01 19.80 -15.76
CA ILE A 197 7.16 19.06 -14.50
C ILE A 197 8.65 18.73 -14.26
N ASP A 198 9.36 18.24 -15.29
CA ASP A 198 10.79 17.93 -15.24
C ASP A 198 11.63 19.19 -14.94
N MET A 199 11.29 20.33 -15.54
CA MET A 199 11.99 21.59 -15.26
C MET A 199 11.78 22.09 -13.82
N GLN A 200 10.61 21.83 -13.21
CA GLN A 200 10.38 22.13 -11.80
C GLN A 200 11.11 21.16 -10.86
N GLU A 201 11.21 19.89 -11.24
CA GLU A 201 11.95 18.85 -10.50
C GLU A 201 13.46 19.09 -10.56
N GLN A 202 13.99 19.49 -11.72
CA GLN A 202 15.38 19.94 -11.92
C GLN A 202 15.71 21.22 -11.15
N MET A 203 14.76 22.17 -11.03
CA MET A 203 14.96 23.36 -10.19
C MET A 203 15.00 23.00 -8.70
N LYS A 204 14.22 22.02 -8.25
CA LYS A 204 14.25 21.54 -6.86
C LYS A 204 15.56 20.81 -6.52
N THR A 205 16.06 19.94 -7.41
CA THR A 205 17.35 19.26 -7.22
C THR A 205 18.52 20.23 -7.24
N THR A 206 18.56 21.17 -8.19
CA THR A 206 19.61 22.22 -8.25
C THR A 206 19.64 23.07 -6.97
N THR A 207 18.46 23.40 -6.42
CA THR A 207 18.37 24.16 -5.16
C THR A 207 18.88 23.34 -3.98
N THR A 208 18.59 22.03 -3.97
CA THR A 208 19.04 21.08 -2.93
C THR A 208 20.55 20.85 -3.00
N GLU A 209 21.13 20.73 -4.19
CA GLU A 209 22.58 20.62 -4.40
C GLU A 209 23.32 21.89 -3.98
N ARG A 210 22.77 23.08 -4.29
CA ARG A 210 23.30 24.35 -3.79
C ARG A 210 23.27 24.43 -2.26
N LEU A 211 22.19 23.99 -1.63
CA LEU A 211 22.07 23.92 -0.17
C LEU A 211 23.08 22.94 0.44
N ASN A 212 23.34 21.81 -0.22
CA ASN A 212 24.31 20.81 0.23
C ASN A 212 25.77 21.25 0.05
N ALA A 213 26.07 22.02 -1.01
CA ALA A 213 27.38 22.63 -1.22
C ALA A 213 27.72 23.69 -0.15
N VAL A 214 26.72 24.45 0.30
CA VAL A 214 26.86 25.39 1.44
C VAL A 214 27.10 24.65 2.77
N ARG A 215 26.63 23.39 2.89
CA ARG A 215 26.76 22.55 4.09
C ARG A 215 27.96 21.60 4.09
N GLY A 216 28.80 21.59 3.05
CA GLY A 216 30.06 20.85 3.02
C GLY A 216 29.95 19.32 2.95
N ILE A 217 28.87 18.78 2.37
CA ILE A 217 28.64 17.33 2.26
C ILE A 217 29.00 16.85 0.82
N THR A 218 30.02 16.00 0.65
CA THR A 218 30.41 15.43 -0.66
C THR A 218 29.93 13.98 -0.85
N PRO A 219 29.17 13.65 -1.92
CA PRO A 219 28.83 12.26 -2.26
C PRO A 219 29.99 11.53 -2.97
N ARG A 220 30.22 10.27 -2.59
CA ARG A 220 31.22 9.36 -3.21
C ARG A 220 30.56 8.63 -4.39
N GLN A 221 31.21 8.62 -5.57
CA GLN A 221 30.70 7.91 -6.75
C GLN A 221 31.20 6.46 -6.80
N HIS A 222 30.31 5.53 -7.15
CA HIS A 222 30.65 4.19 -7.61
C HIS A 222 29.99 3.93 -8.97
N ASN A 223 30.72 3.27 -9.86
CA ASN A 223 30.32 2.95 -11.22
C ASN A 223 29.32 1.78 -11.25
N ASP A 224 28.20 1.97 -11.95
CA ASP A 224 27.09 1.01 -12.03
C ASP A 224 27.34 -0.14 -13.01
N ILE A 225 27.01 -1.36 -12.57
CA ILE A 225 26.72 -2.51 -13.42
C ILE A 225 25.20 -2.50 -13.66
N ASP A 226 24.80 -2.52 -14.93
CA ASP A 226 23.41 -2.44 -15.37
C ASP A 226 22.58 -3.63 -14.86
N ILE A 227 21.71 -3.38 -13.89
CA ILE A 227 20.60 -4.25 -13.50
C ILE A 227 19.37 -3.35 -13.46
N THR A 228 18.44 -3.53 -14.39
CA THR A 228 17.20 -2.73 -14.48
C THR A 228 16.47 -2.66 -13.12
N PRO A 229 16.42 -1.50 -12.46
CA PRO A 229 15.76 -1.37 -11.17
C PRO A 229 14.23 -1.33 -11.34
N ARG A 230 13.51 -2.21 -10.63
CA ARG A 230 12.06 -2.11 -10.45
C ARG A 230 11.79 -0.85 -9.61
N GLN A 231 11.13 0.16 -10.16
CA GLN A 231 10.97 1.46 -9.52
C GLN A 231 10.31 1.38 -8.14
N HIS A 232 11.03 1.89 -7.14
CA HIS A 232 10.49 2.27 -5.83
C HIS A 232 9.66 3.55 -5.96
N ASN A 233 8.56 3.66 -5.20
CA ASN A 233 7.97 4.95 -4.86
C ASN A 233 8.41 5.27 -3.44
N ASP A 234 9.29 6.27 -3.30
CA ASP A 234 9.52 6.93 -2.04
C ASP A 234 8.22 7.66 -1.62
N ILE A 235 7.85 7.49 -0.35
CA ILE A 235 6.81 8.31 0.27
C ILE A 235 7.49 9.58 0.74
N ASP A 236 7.24 10.71 0.06
CA ASP A 236 7.57 12.03 0.58
C ASP A 236 6.79 12.25 1.89
N ILE A 237 7.49 12.19 3.03
CA ILE A 237 6.99 12.71 4.30
C ILE A 237 7.24 14.22 4.28
N THR A 238 6.24 15.03 3.98
CA THR A 238 6.32 16.47 4.24
C THR A 238 6.36 16.69 5.76
N PRO A 239 7.37 17.39 6.32
CA PRO A 239 7.36 17.75 7.73
C PRO A 239 6.14 18.63 8.01
N ARG A 240 5.26 18.18 8.91
CA ARG A 240 4.22 19.03 9.49
C ARG A 240 4.95 20.05 10.35
N GLN A 241 4.78 21.35 10.09
CA GLN A 241 5.36 22.38 10.94
C GLN A 241 4.79 22.24 12.36
N HIS A 242 5.64 21.83 13.29
CA HIS A 242 5.42 22.09 14.70
C HIS A 242 6.05 23.45 15.00
N ASN A 243 5.27 24.33 15.63
CA ASN A 243 5.84 25.52 16.26
C ASN A 243 6.58 25.01 17.50
N ASP A 244 7.91 25.02 17.45
CA ASP A 244 8.74 24.67 18.60
C ASP A 244 8.51 25.70 19.71
N ILE A 245 8.13 25.23 20.89
CA ILE A 245 8.23 26.01 22.13
C ILE A 245 9.69 25.85 22.58
N ASP A 246 10.49 26.89 22.44
CA ASP A 246 11.83 26.95 23.00
C ASP A 246 11.74 26.91 24.54
N ILE A 247 12.06 25.75 25.13
CA ILE A 247 12.36 25.64 26.55
C ILE A 247 13.88 25.75 26.69
N THR A 248 14.36 26.94 27.08
CA THR A 248 15.77 27.12 27.44
C THR A 248 16.08 26.41 28.77
N PRO A 249 17.14 25.58 28.85
CA PRO A 249 17.55 24.97 30.11
C PRO A 249 18.06 26.04 31.08
N ARG A 250 17.45 26.10 32.27
CA ARG A 250 17.94 26.92 33.39
C ARG A 250 19.20 26.25 33.94
N GLN A 251 20.34 26.95 33.92
CA GLN A 251 21.56 26.44 34.54
C GLN A 251 21.37 26.36 36.06
N HIS A 252 21.57 25.16 36.61
CA HIS A 252 21.77 24.98 38.05
C HIS A 252 23.28 25.05 38.30
N ASN A 253 23.70 25.96 39.19
CA ASN A 253 25.04 25.93 39.74
C ASN A 253 25.01 24.95 40.93
N ASP A 254 25.73 23.85 40.81
CA ASP A 254 25.93 22.93 41.93
C ASP A 254 26.79 23.62 43.01
N ILE A 255 26.30 23.62 44.25
CA ILE A 255 27.05 24.10 45.42
C ILE A 255 27.72 22.90 46.07
N ASP A 256 29.03 22.75 45.89
CA ASP A 256 29.85 21.82 46.66
C ASP A 256 29.97 22.30 48.11
N ILE A 257 29.31 21.61 49.03
CA ILE A 257 29.47 21.83 50.48
C ILE A 257 30.66 20.99 50.94
N MET A 258 31.84 21.63 51.04
CA MET A 258 33.00 21.05 51.73
C MET A 258 32.77 21.07 53.24
N HIS A 259 32.79 19.90 53.89
CA HIS A 259 32.84 19.79 55.34
C HIS A 259 34.19 20.27 55.87
N ALA A 260 34.21 21.42 56.54
CA ALA A 260 35.33 21.84 57.36
C ALA A 260 35.37 20.97 58.63
N LYS A 261 36.40 20.12 58.75
CA LYS A 261 36.82 19.57 60.03
C LYS A 261 37.40 20.72 60.86
N THR A 262 36.90 20.90 62.08
CA THR A 262 37.59 21.72 63.09
C THR A 262 37.85 20.86 64.32
N THR A 263 39.08 20.97 64.79
CA THR A 263 39.70 20.38 65.98
C THR A 263 39.18 21.04 67.26
#